data_AF-A0A3G8CAA4-F1
#
_entry.id   AF-A0A3G8CAA4-F1
#
_cell.length_a   1.000
_cell.length_b   1.000
_cell.length_c   1.000
_cell.angle_alpha   90.00
_cell.angle_beta   90.00
_cell.angle_gamma   90.00
#
_symmetry.space_group_name_H-M   'P 1'
#
loop_
_entity.id
_entity.type
_entity.pdbx_description
1 polymer ?
#
loop_
_entity_poly.entity_id
_entity_poly.type
_entity_poly.pdbx_seq_one_letter_code
_entity_poly.pdbx_strand_id
1 'polypeptide(L)'
;MGSVDWNAVDALVRGVDRPLVLVSGYGVSSGGSVLEWYGAPSEDGTVRHLAWEQARNGISPAMRVNGGWCWIHEPNGQTHCITYLKNVLQQSYEAIELDDVQSHDTLLHLRFNDLDLFPLICADLLMTAGQNGSSPQARIHRKLESLNNDRPALIVGSLLQTGYNQNWGIAIDSLLNHVLAGRRGIVALCNVSHDRPVADEANDKWRSLSGVFASFTEMPHGQKSLTATRALSSQGIVGAVVRATHPSVTAGIVYWPPYNPVNSLLIWRGNMVCPIQNTGLMLPVPAAPNKVTYEIERFLRRYPPDMNAAPRLDAGIAEIGEHLRTIHSAGSSSMLNTILEGTSSLKPVDPDAVYDPEVISALRAGLHALATLKSIDGIDWQDSPGAAGQLIVRAQNRHLLIWRSHNESPRALKRSLGEWRDRGGPHPPLIVLGATRYGDLDSGEIAPERRDDISTTPRGNADLRAGGSLAPVIGDIRGLRGMRRVAGLGLSKAAAVYTEYVASEDDERVAELLGQIASFFRE
;
A
#
# COMPACT_ATOMS: atom_id res chain seq x y z
N MET A 1 18.08 -2.62 29.89
CA MET A 1 18.60 -2.61 28.50
C MET A 1 17.56 -1.98 27.58
N GLY A 2 17.99 -1.29 26.51
CA GLY A 2 17.10 -0.56 25.58
C GLY A 2 16.08 -1.39 24.82
N SER A 3 16.28 -2.70 24.72
CA SER A 3 15.24 -3.63 24.35
C SER A 3 15.22 -4.77 25.36
N VAL A 4 14.07 -4.96 26.01
CA VAL A 4 13.83 -6.11 26.90
C VAL A 4 13.94 -7.45 26.16
N ASP A 5 13.85 -7.40 24.82
CA ASP A 5 13.85 -8.57 23.95
C ASP A 5 15.23 -8.93 23.40
N TRP A 6 16.31 -8.26 23.85
CA TRP A 6 17.67 -8.49 23.29
C TRP A 6 18.06 -9.97 23.31
N ASN A 7 17.88 -10.67 24.43
CA ASN A 7 18.21 -12.09 24.57
C ASN A 7 17.38 -12.96 23.60
N ALA A 8 16.09 -12.63 23.42
CA ALA A 8 15.20 -13.37 22.53
C ALA A 8 15.59 -13.17 21.06
N VAL A 9 15.90 -11.93 20.67
CA VAL A 9 16.38 -11.61 19.32
C VAL A 9 17.74 -12.26 19.05
N ASP A 10 18.67 -12.20 20.01
CA ASP A 10 19.99 -12.83 19.89
C ASP A 10 19.89 -14.35 19.71
N ALA A 11 19.05 -15.02 20.51
CA ALA A 11 18.79 -16.45 20.36
C ALA A 11 18.20 -16.80 18.98
N LEU A 12 17.26 -15.98 18.48
CA LEU A 12 16.69 -16.15 17.14
C LEU A 12 17.76 -15.97 16.06
N VAL A 13 18.61 -14.94 16.16
CA VAL A 13 19.72 -14.68 15.21
C VAL A 13 20.69 -15.85 15.18
N ARG A 14 21.11 -16.36 16.34
CA ARG A 14 22.03 -17.51 16.45
C ARG A 14 21.42 -18.81 15.92
N GLY A 15 20.10 -18.94 15.97
CA GLY A 15 19.37 -20.10 15.46
C GLY A 15 19.18 -20.11 13.94
N VAL A 16 19.56 -19.04 13.23
CA VAL A 16 19.44 -18.97 11.77
C VAL A 16 20.52 -19.84 11.11
N ASP A 17 20.17 -20.56 10.06
CA ASP A 17 21.05 -21.49 9.33
C ASP A 17 21.76 -20.86 8.12
N ARG A 18 21.77 -19.53 8.04
CA ARG A 18 22.29 -18.74 6.92
C ARG A 18 22.94 -17.44 7.41
N PRO A 19 23.89 -16.86 6.64
CA PRO A 19 24.48 -15.58 7.01
C PRO A 19 23.41 -14.50 7.14
N LEU A 20 23.52 -13.68 8.19
CA LEU A 20 22.55 -12.64 8.51
C LEU A 20 23.25 -11.39 9.01
N VAL A 21 22.83 -10.24 8.47
CA VAL A 21 23.06 -8.94 9.09
C VAL A 21 21.71 -8.39 9.53
N LEU A 22 21.52 -8.20 10.83
CA LEU A 22 20.30 -7.61 11.39
C LEU A 22 20.65 -6.25 11.99
N VAL A 23 19.95 -5.21 11.56
CA VAL A 23 20.06 -3.86 12.12
C VAL A 23 18.75 -3.48 12.79
N SER A 24 18.82 -3.02 14.03
CA SER A 24 17.65 -2.63 14.82
C SER A 24 17.97 -1.45 15.73
N GLY A 25 17.07 -0.48 15.84
CA GLY A 25 17.16 0.57 16.86
C GLY A 25 16.73 0.05 18.23
N TYR A 26 17.44 0.43 19.30
CA TYR A 26 17.04 0.12 20.68
C TYR A 26 16.49 1.33 21.44
N GLY A 27 16.38 2.49 20.77
CA GLY A 27 15.84 3.71 21.38
C GLY A 27 16.72 4.28 22.48
N VAL A 28 16.12 5.10 23.35
CA VAL A 28 16.84 5.79 24.44
C VAL A 28 17.10 4.82 25.60
N SER A 29 18.37 4.70 26.01
CA SER A 29 18.84 3.80 27.06
C SER A 29 19.83 4.49 27.99
N SER A 30 19.96 4.04 29.24
CA SER A 30 21.06 4.52 30.09
C SER A 30 22.40 4.02 29.55
N GLY A 31 23.43 4.89 29.56
CA GLY A 31 24.78 4.53 29.16
C GLY A 31 25.34 3.39 30.01
N GLY A 32 25.05 3.39 31.32
CA GLY A 32 25.43 2.31 32.24
C GLY A 32 24.92 0.94 31.76
N SER A 33 23.64 0.84 31.35
CA SER A 33 23.08 -0.41 30.84
C SER A 33 23.80 -0.91 29.58
N VAL A 34 24.24 -0.01 28.70
CA VAL A 34 24.94 -0.36 27.45
C VAL A 34 26.36 -0.86 27.76
N LEU A 35 27.05 -0.23 28.71
CA LEU A 35 28.39 -0.65 29.14
C LEU A 35 28.35 -1.97 29.93
N GLU A 36 27.33 -2.17 30.76
CA GLU A 36 27.07 -3.44 31.44
C GLU A 36 26.78 -4.55 30.43
N TRP A 37 25.97 -4.29 29.40
CA TRP A 37 25.75 -5.23 28.31
C TRP A 37 27.07 -5.62 27.63
N TYR A 38 27.94 -4.65 27.35
CA TYR A 38 29.23 -4.91 26.73
C TYR A 38 30.18 -5.73 27.63
N GLY A 39 30.19 -5.43 28.94
CA GLY A 39 31.04 -6.11 29.92
C GLY A 39 30.50 -7.45 30.43
N ALA A 40 29.23 -7.77 30.17
CA ALA A 40 28.65 -9.04 30.58
C ALA A 40 29.28 -10.21 29.80
N PRO A 41 29.51 -11.35 30.48
CA PRO A 41 30.20 -12.48 29.88
C PRO A 41 29.41 -13.03 28.68
N SER A 42 30.12 -13.41 27.62
CA SER A 42 29.54 -13.96 26.38
C SER A 42 29.08 -15.42 26.55
N GLU A 43 28.44 -15.77 27.66
CA GLU A 43 27.91 -17.12 27.92
C GLU A 43 26.89 -17.54 26.86
N ASP A 44 26.24 -16.57 26.21
CA ASP A 44 25.24 -16.75 25.16
C ASP A 44 25.83 -17.14 23.78
N GLY A 45 27.16 -17.10 23.61
CA GLY A 45 27.83 -17.41 22.34
C GLY A 45 27.92 -16.25 21.33
N THR A 46 27.42 -15.06 21.68
CA THR A 46 27.54 -13.84 20.87
C THR A 46 28.66 -12.93 21.40
N VAL A 47 29.58 -12.50 20.54
CA VAL A 47 30.62 -11.52 20.88
C VAL A 47 30.08 -10.11 20.78
N ARG A 48 30.24 -9.34 21.85
CA ARG A 48 29.69 -7.98 21.98
C ARG A 48 30.76 -6.93 21.69
N HIS A 49 30.40 -5.91 20.94
CA HIS A 49 31.32 -4.85 20.49
C HIS A 49 30.68 -3.47 20.67
N LEU A 50 31.52 -2.47 20.97
CA LEU A 50 31.17 -1.06 20.85
C LEU A 50 31.67 -0.54 19.51
N ALA A 51 30.85 0.21 18.76
CA ALA A 51 31.29 0.87 17.53
C ALA A 51 32.26 2.04 17.79
N TRP A 52 32.51 2.38 19.06
CA TRP A 52 33.39 3.46 19.51
C TRP A 52 34.44 2.95 20.50
N GLU A 53 35.50 3.74 20.69
CA GLU A 53 36.54 3.45 21.68
C GLU A 53 36.19 4.11 23.03
N GLN A 54 35.72 3.32 23.99
CA GLN A 54 35.29 3.83 25.30
C GLN A 54 36.37 4.63 26.05
N ALA A 55 37.65 4.30 25.84
CA ALA A 55 38.77 5.00 26.47
C ALA A 55 39.08 6.39 25.86
N ARG A 56 38.70 6.62 24.61
CA ARG A 56 39.05 7.83 23.86
C ARG A 56 37.88 8.80 23.72
N ASN A 57 36.72 8.27 23.37
CA ASN A 57 35.50 9.02 23.15
C ASN A 57 34.34 8.13 23.59
N GLY A 58 34.28 7.88 24.91
CA GLY A 58 33.31 6.99 25.51
C GLY A 58 32.04 7.70 25.93
N ILE A 59 31.04 6.89 26.24
CA ILE A 59 29.77 7.38 26.80
C ILE A 59 29.84 7.45 28.33
N SER A 60 29.17 8.45 28.93
CA SER A 60 28.98 8.49 30.38
C SER A 60 27.95 7.43 30.82
N PRO A 61 28.21 6.66 31.89
CA PRO A 61 27.23 5.70 32.40
C PRO A 61 26.00 6.37 33.03
N ALA A 62 26.14 7.63 33.48
CA ALA A 62 25.07 8.39 34.12
C ALA A 62 24.11 9.07 33.12
N MET A 63 24.54 9.21 31.86
CA MET A 63 23.76 9.85 30.80
C MET A 63 23.03 8.81 29.96
N ARG A 64 21.94 9.21 29.31
CA ARG A 64 21.25 8.39 28.32
C ARG A 64 21.90 8.51 26.95
N VAL A 65 21.73 7.47 26.14
CA VAL A 65 22.15 7.37 24.74
C VAL A 65 20.99 6.87 23.90
N ASN A 66 20.95 7.25 22.63
CA ASN A 66 20.10 6.59 21.64
C ASN A 66 21.00 5.86 20.64
N GLY A 67 20.59 4.69 20.17
CA GLY A 67 21.41 3.88 19.30
C GLY A 67 20.69 2.65 18.78
N GLY A 68 21.49 1.74 18.21
CA GLY A 68 21.02 0.51 17.61
C GLY A 68 22.00 -0.62 17.80
N TRP A 69 21.47 -1.82 17.59
CA TRP A 69 22.21 -3.07 17.53
C TRP A 69 22.41 -3.46 16.07
N CYS A 70 23.61 -3.95 15.76
CA CYS A 70 23.90 -4.61 14.51
C CYS A 70 24.45 -6.00 14.79
N TRP A 71 23.65 -7.03 14.50
CA TRP A 71 24.12 -8.41 14.53
C TRP A 71 24.73 -8.80 13.18
N ILE A 72 25.84 -9.53 13.25
CA ILE A 72 26.49 -10.20 12.13
C ILE A 72 26.61 -11.67 12.52
N HIS A 73 25.93 -12.54 11.78
CA HIS A 73 25.86 -13.96 12.06
C HIS A 73 26.37 -14.75 10.86
N GLU A 74 27.28 -15.68 11.13
CA GLU A 74 27.72 -16.71 10.20
C GLU A 74 27.26 -18.09 10.72
N PRO A 75 26.56 -18.88 9.91
CA PRO A 75 26.06 -20.18 10.35
C PRO A 75 27.22 -21.13 10.58
N ASN A 76 27.21 -21.83 11.73
CA ASN A 76 28.34 -22.64 12.24
C ASN A 76 29.61 -21.83 12.55
N GLY A 77 29.54 -20.50 12.46
CA GLY A 77 30.61 -19.57 12.82
C GLY A 77 30.29 -18.83 14.11
N GLN A 78 30.86 -17.63 14.24
CA GLN A 78 30.65 -16.77 15.40
C GLN A 78 29.54 -15.75 15.11
N THR A 79 28.75 -15.43 16.14
CA THR A 79 27.80 -14.33 16.08
C THR A 79 28.41 -13.12 16.77
N HIS A 80 28.34 -11.96 16.12
CA HIS A 80 28.79 -10.69 16.65
C HIS A 80 27.60 -9.76 16.80
N CYS A 81 27.54 -8.99 17.88
CA CYS A 81 26.59 -7.91 18.05
C CYS A 81 27.36 -6.62 18.36
N ILE A 82 27.16 -5.59 17.54
CA ILE A 82 27.83 -4.30 17.62
C ILE A 82 26.78 -3.26 18.00
N THR A 83 26.98 -2.55 19.11
CA THR A 83 26.18 -1.34 19.39
C THR A 83 26.79 -0.13 18.71
N TYR A 84 25.93 0.69 18.11
CA TYR A 84 26.30 1.98 17.53
C TYR A 84 25.34 3.07 18.03
N LEU A 85 25.83 4.31 18.03
CA LEU A 85 25.14 5.43 18.64
C LEU A 85 24.55 6.35 17.57
N LYS A 86 23.40 6.93 17.89
CA LYS A 86 22.78 7.99 17.13
C LYS A 86 23.64 9.24 17.25
N ASN A 87 23.88 9.90 16.12
CA ASN A 87 24.79 11.04 16.05
C ASN A 87 24.07 12.38 16.17
N VAL A 88 22.82 12.45 15.70
CA VAL A 88 22.01 13.67 15.67
C VAL A 88 20.81 13.47 16.57
N LEU A 89 20.67 14.34 17.57
CA LEU A 89 19.47 14.39 18.40
C LEU A 89 18.32 15.03 17.61
N GLN A 90 17.17 14.37 17.64
CA GLN A 90 15.94 14.89 17.05
C GLN A 90 15.50 16.13 17.80
N GLN A 91 15.51 17.27 17.12
CA GLN A 91 15.26 18.57 17.72
C GLN A 91 13.85 18.70 18.30
N SER A 92 12.85 18.02 17.74
CA SER A 92 11.46 18.13 18.18
C SER A 92 11.13 17.34 19.45
N TYR A 93 12.07 16.55 19.97
CA TYR A 93 11.81 15.68 21.13
C TYR A 93 13.09 15.49 21.95
N GLU A 94 14.09 14.77 21.42
CA GLU A 94 15.28 14.39 22.18
C GLU A 94 16.09 15.60 22.67
N ALA A 95 16.25 16.64 21.84
CA ALA A 95 17.04 17.81 22.22
C ALA A 95 16.31 18.79 23.14
N ILE A 96 14.98 18.66 23.30
CA ILE A 96 14.14 19.59 24.08
C ILE A 96 13.64 18.93 25.37
N GLU A 97 13.27 17.65 25.31
CA GLU A 97 12.59 16.94 26.40
C GLU A 97 13.54 16.02 27.18
N LEU A 98 14.74 15.74 26.66
CA LEU A 98 15.69 14.78 27.25
C LEU A 98 17.08 15.41 27.47
N ASP A 99 17.18 16.23 28.52
CA ASP A 99 18.40 16.99 28.86
C ASP A 99 19.64 16.11 29.16
N ASP A 100 19.43 14.84 29.49
CA ASP A 100 20.47 13.87 29.84
C ASP A 100 20.82 12.91 28.68
N VAL A 101 20.36 13.17 27.45
CA VAL A 101 20.77 12.38 26.27
C VAL A 101 22.03 13.00 25.66
N GLN A 102 23.11 12.23 25.64
CA GLN A 102 24.36 12.66 25.00
C GLN A 102 24.37 12.29 23.51
N SER A 103 24.86 13.21 22.67
CA SER A 103 25.15 12.92 21.26
C SER A 103 26.52 12.24 21.13
N HIS A 104 26.74 11.60 19.98
CA HIS A 104 28.03 11.02 19.63
C HIS A 104 28.39 11.35 18.18
N ASP A 105 29.66 11.17 17.81
CA ASP A 105 30.18 11.50 16.48
C ASP A 105 30.78 10.29 15.75
N THR A 106 30.46 9.08 16.19
CA THR A 106 31.03 7.85 15.63
C THR A 106 30.09 7.21 14.63
N LEU A 107 30.67 6.74 13.52
CA LEU A 107 29.96 6.12 12.42
C LEU A 107 30.36 4.64 12.32
N LEU A 108 29.38 3.75 12.37
CA LEU A 108 29.60 2.33 12.10
C LEU A 108 29.71 2.11 10.57
N HIS A 109 30.84 1.57 10.13
CA HIS A 109 31.06 1.10 8.76
C HIS A 109 31.40 -0.39 8.81
N LEU A 110 30.52 -1.21 8.22
CA LEU A 110 30.75 -2.63 8.05
C LEU A 110 31.25 -2.88 6.64
N ARG A 111 32.43 -3.48 6.53
CA ARG A 111 33.08 -3.77 5.25
C ARG A 111 33.11 -5.27 5.02
N PHE A 112 32.26 -5.73 4.12
CA PHE A 112 32.26 -7.10 3.61
C PHE A 112 33.12 -7.19 2.35
N ASN A 113 33.35 -8.41 1.86
CA ASN A 113 34.10 -8.65 0.63
C ASN A 113 33.42 -8.03 -0.60
N ASP A 114 32.10 -7.94 -0.57
CA ASP A 114 31.22 -7.55 -1.68
C ASP A 114 30.31 -6.36 -1.37
N LEU A 115 30.39 -5.78 -0.17
CA LEU A 115 29.48 -4.71 0.27
C LEU A 115 30.14 -3.77 1.30
N ASP A 116 29.94 -2.46 1.13
CA ASP A 116 30.09 -1.48 2.22
C ASP A 116 28.71 -1.18 2.82
N LEU A 117 28.54 -1.34 4.12
CA LEU A 117 27.25 -1.14 4.80
C LEU A 117 27.36 -0.08 5.91
N PHE A 118 26.42 0.85 5.91
CA PHE A 118 26.36 1.98 6.84
C PHE A 118 24.99 2.02 7.55
N PRO A 119 24.91 1.52 8.80
CA PRO A 119 23.71 1.63 9.63
C PRO A 119 23.52 3.04 10.17
N LEU A 120 22.32 3.58 10.01
CA LEU A 120 21.90 4.89 10.50
C LEU A 120 20.57 4.80 11.25
N ILE A 121 20.32 5.76 12.15
CA ILE A 121 19.09 5.81 12.96
C ILE A 121 18.41 7.16 12.81
N CYS A 122 17.11 7.14 12.47
CA CYS A 122 16.22 8.31 12.48
C CYS A 122 16.91 9.59 11.95
N ALA A 123 17.11 10.58 12.81
CA ALA A 123 17.62 11.90 12.47
C ALA A 123 19.05 11.90 11.88
N ASP A 124 19.83 10.83 12.02
CA ASP A 124 21.15 10.72 11.39
C ASP A 124 21.09 10.84 9.87
N LEU A 125 19.97 10.43 9.27
CA LEU A 125 19.76 10.59 7.84
C LEU A 125 19.36 12.01 7.45
N LEU A 126 18.71 12.78 8.33
CA LEU A 126 18.04 14.03 7.95
C LEU A 126 19.01 15.21 7.76
N MET A 127 20.17 15.19 8.40
CA MET A 127 21.17 16.24 8.25
C MET A 127 22.03 15.97 7.01
N THR A 128 21.80 16.74 5.94
CA THR A 128 22.47 16.50 4.66
C THR A 128 23.94 16.91 4.70
N ALA A 129 24.74 16.30 3.82
CA ALA A 129 26.17 16.62 3.72
C ALA A 129 26.42 18.10 3.39
N GLY A 130 25.55 18.71 2.57
CA GLY A 130 25.64 20.12 2.19
C GLY A 130 25.25 21.10 3.31
N GLN A 131 24.44 20.67 4.28
CA GLN A 131 24.04 21.51 5.42
C GLN A 131 25.12 21.58 6.50
N ASN A 132 25.83 20.47 6.75
CA ASN A 132 26.86 20.39 7.78
C ASN A 132 27.96 19.39 7.39
N GLY A 133 29.21 19.86 7.27
CA GLY A 133 30.37 19.03 6.94
C GLY A 133 30.76 17.98 8.01
N SER A 134 30.18 18.09 9.20
CA SER A 134 30.28 17.10 10.29
C SER A 134 29.09 16.13 10.37
N SER A 135 28.08 16.28 9.50
CA SER A 135 26.91 15.39 9.47
C SER A 135 27.31 13.93 9.25
N PRO A 136 26.46 12.97 9.66
CA PRO A 136 26.63 11.56 9.30
C PRO A 136 26.82 11.36 7.79
N GLN A 137 26.01 12.02 6.97
CA GLN A 137 26.12 11.96 5.51
C GLN A 137 27.50 12.44 5.00
N ALA A 138 28.01 13.58 5.48
CA ALA A 138 29.32 14.10 5.08
C ALA A 138 30.47 13.17 5.51
N ARG A 139 30.35 12.50 6.66
CA ARG A 139 31.33 11.51 7.11
C ARG A 139 31.30 10.23 6.28
N ILE A 140 30.12 9.77 5.88
CA ILE A 140 29.98 8.64 4.95
C ILE A 140 30.64 9.00 3.62
N HIS A 141 30.36 10.19 3.08
CA HIS A 141 30.95 10.64 1.81
C HIS A 141 32.48 10.60 1.86
N ARG A 142 33.09 11.25 2.86
CA ARG A 142 34.55 11.22 3.06
C ARG A 142 35.10 9.80 3.23
N LYS A 143 34.38 8.93 3.95
CA LYS A 143 34.78 7.54 4.11
C LYS A 143 34.78 6.81 2.76
N LEU A 144 33.73 7.00 1.96
CA LEU A 144 33.61 6.37 0.64
C LEU A 144 34.66 6.87 -0.35
N GLU A 145 35.03 8.16 -0.32
CA GLU A 145 36.12 8.73 -1.13
C GLU A 145 37.48 8.10 -0.81
N SER A 146 37.70 7.69 0.45
CA SER A 146 38.94 7.01 0.85
C SER A 146 39.00 5.52 0.47
N LEU A 147 37.91 4.96 -0.06
CA LEU A 147 37.78 3.54 -0.38
C LEU A 147 37.79 3.33 -1.91
N ASN A 148 38.31 2.19 -2.34
CA ASN A 148 38.14 1.75 -3.72
C ASN A 148 36.64 1.60 -4.04
N ASN A 149 36.26 1.93 -5.27
CA ASN A 149 34.90 1.81 -5.79
C ASN A 149 34.63 0.43 -6.42
N ASP A 150 35.16 -0.63 -5.80
CA ASP A 150 35.05 -2.01 -6.26
C ASP A 150 33.74 -2.68 -5.81
N ARG A 151 33.15 -2.20 -4.72
CA ARG A 151 31.96 -2.76 -4.08
C ARG A 151 30.80 -1.76 -4.00
N PRO A 152 29.55 -2.23 -4.10
CA PRO A 152 28.40 -1.40 -3.82
C PRO A 152 28.39 -0.90 -2.36
N ALA A 153 27.67 0.19 -2.13
CA ALA A 153 27.42 0.73 -0.81
C ALA A 153 25.92 0.68 -0.47
N LEU A 154 25.58 0.13 0.69
CA LEU A 154 24.24 0.11 1.27
C LEU A 154 24.17 1.05 2.46
N ILE A 155 23.29 2.04 2.38
CA ILE A 155 22.90 2.83 3.55
C ILE A 155 21.62 2.20 4.10
N VAL A 156 21.63 1.74 5.35
CA VAL A 156 20.43 1.20 6.01
C VAL A 156 19.94 2.14 7.10
N GLY A 157 18.65 2.42 7.14
CA GLY A 157 18.04 3.29 8.14
C GLY A 157 16.96 2.57 8.95
N SER A 158 17.12 2.56 10.28
CA SER A 158 16.04 2.17 11.22
C SER A 158 15.35 3.44 11.73
N LEU A 159 14.06 3.59 11.42
CA LEU A 159 13.33 4.84 11.61
C LEU A 159 12.14 4.66 12.55
N LEU A 160 11.86 5.74 13.28
CA LEU A 160 10.60 5.98 14.00
C LEU A 160 10.09 7.39 13.61
N GLN A 161 9.65 7.52 12.37
CA GLN A 161 9.01 8.70 11.81
C GLN A 161 7.47 8.62 11.80
N THR A 162 6.78 9.49 12.53
CA THR A 162 5.32 9.63 12.45
C THR A 162 4.93 10.64 11.37
N GLY A 163 4.13 10.21 10.40
CA GLY A 163 3.63 11.08 9.34
C GLY A 163 4.69 11.52 8.32
N TYR A 164 4.21 12.16 7.25
CA TYR A 164 5.07 12.65 6.18
C TYR A 164 5.93 13.84 6.64
N ASN A 165 7.21 13.83 6.22
CA ASN A 165 8.11 14.97 6.33
C ASN A 165 8.97 15.07 5.07
N GLN A 166 8.87 16.21 4.37
CA GLN A 166 9.57 16.48 3.11
C GLN A 166 11.10 16.35 3.21
N ASN A 167 11.67 16.55 4.41
CA ASN A 167 13.11 16.44 4.63
C ASN A 167 13.64 15.03 4.34
N TRP A 168 12.79 13.99 4.42
CA TRP A 168 13.17 12.63 4.04
C TRP A 168 13.47 12.52 2.55
N GLY A 169 12.66 13.14 1.70
CA GLY A 169 12.93 13.18 0.26
C GLY A 169 14.26 13.85 -0.04
N ILE A 170 14.54 15.00 0.60
CA ILE A 170 15.80 15.74 0.46
C ILE A 170 16.99 14.92 0.98
N ALA A 171 16.84 14.26 2.13
CA ALA A 171 17.88 13.45 2.73
C ALA A 171 18.25 12.22 1.88
N ILE A 172 17.24 11.51 1.36
CA ILE A 172 17.42 10.36 0.47
C ILE A 172 18.06 10.82 -0.85
N ASP A 173 17.61 11.94 -1.42
CA ASP A 173 18.21 12.52 -2.62
C ASP A 173 19.69 12.86 -2.40
N SER A 174 20.02 13.51 -1.28
CA SER A 174 21.41 13.85 -0.93
C SER A 174 22.28 12.60 -0.76
N LEU A 175 21.78 11.54 -0.14
CA LEU A 175 22.51 10.28 -0.03
C LEU A 175 22.79 9.67 -1.40
N LEU A 176 21.78 9.59 -2.27
CA LEU A 176 21.87 8.91 -3.56
C LEU A 176 22.68 9.71 -4.59
N ASN A 177 22.44 11.01 -4.69
CA ASN A 177 22.94 11.84 -5.77
C ASN A 177 24.17 12.67 -5.42
N HIS A 178 24.52 12.76 -4.12
CA HIS A 178 25.72 13.47 -3.67
C HIS A 178 26.67 12.55 -2.91
N VAL A 179 26.21 11.88 -1.84
CA VAL A 179 27.09 11.02 -1.02
C VAL A 179 27.57 9.79 -1.81
N LEU A 180 26.67 9.14 -2.53
CA LEU A 180 26.91 7.93 -3.33
C LEU A 180 27.22 8.23 -4.80
N ALA A 181 27.43 9.51 -5.16
CA ALA A 181 27.68 9.91 -6.54
C ALA A 181 28.86 9.12 -7.15
N GLY A 182 28.65 8.52 -8.32
CA GLY A 182 29.66 7.73 -9.02
C GLY A 182 29.94 6.34 -8.42
N ARG A 183 29.21 5.91 -7.38
CA ARG A 183 29.30 4.58 -6.77
C ARG A 183 27.99 3.82 -6.96
N ARG A 184 28.08 2.50 -7.08
CA ARG A 184 26.89 1.64 -7.04
C ARG A 184 26.30 1.72 -5.64
N GLY A 185 25.21 2.46 -5.47
CA GLY A 185 24.69 2.79 -4.15
C GLY A 185 23.18 2.75 -4.09
N ILE A 186 22.65 2.27 -2.96
CA ILE A 186 21.22 2.30 -2.65
C ILE A 186 21.01 2.65 -1.18
N VAL A 187 19.80 3.11 -0.88
CA VAL A 187 19.34 3.38 0.48
C VAL A 187 18.18 2.42 0.78
N ALA A 188 18.24 1.69 1.89
CA ALA A 188 17.16 0.84 2.37
C ALA A 188 16.68 1.33 3.74
N LEU A 189 15.40 1.65 3.85
CA LEU A 189 14.81 2.20 5.07
C LEU A 189 13.74 1.25 5.61
N CYS A 190 13.68 1.14 6.92
CA CYS A 190 12.62 0.48 7.65
C CYS A 190 12.08 1.45 8.69
N ASN A 191 10.81 1.82 8.58
CA ASN A 191 10.12 2.70 9.50
C ASN A 191 9.05 1.93 10.27
N VAL A 192 9.08 2.06 11.59
CA VAL A 192 8.20 1.33 12.51
C VAL A 192 6.93 2.13 12.85
N SER A 193 6.87 3.42 12.50
CA SER A 193 5.83 4.34 13.01
C SER A 193 4.71 4.70 12.04
N HIS A 194 3.61 5.04 12.71
CA HIS A 194 2.28 5.46 12.28
C HIS A 194 1.95 5.35 10.79
N ASP A 195 1.22 4.28 10.52
CA ASP A 195 0.62 3.94 9.24
C ASP A 195 -0.69 4.70 8.98
N ARG A 196 -0.78 6.01 9.25
CA ARG A 196 -2.01 6.75 8.89
C ARG A 196 -1.84 7.24 7.47
N PRO A 197 -2.69 6.80 6.53
CA PRO A 197 -2.70 7.43 5.24
C PRO A 197 -3.17 8.88 5.37
N VAL A 198 -2.64 9.76 4.52
CA VAL A 198 -3.04 11.18 4.44
C VAL A 198 -3.74 11.46 3.12
N ALA A 199 -4.65 12.44 3.14
CA ALA A 199 -5.51 12.75 1.99
C ALA A 199 -4.77 13.26 0.75
N ASP A 200 -3.53 13.72 0.87
CA ASP A 200 -2.69 14.17 -0.25
C ASP A 200 -1.75 13.04 -0.73
N GLU A 201 -1.85 12.66 -2.00
CA GLU A 201 -1.07 11.57 -2.59
C GLU A 201 0.43 11.90 -2.63
N ALA A 202 0.77 13.19 -2.83
CA ALA A 202 2.15 13.62 -2.90
C ALA A 202 2.89 13.36 -1.58
N ASN A 203 2.16 13.37 -0.47
CA ASN A 203 2.67 13.10 0.88
C ASN A 203 2.48 11.63 1.24
N ASP A 204 1.33 11.04 0.92
CA ASP A 204 1.01 9.66 1.29
C ASP A 204 1.94 8.62 0.64
N LYS A 205 2.44 8.91 -0.56
CA LYS A 205 3.41 8.04 -1.24
C LYS A 205 4.71 7.83 -0.47
N TRP A 206 5.01 8.74 0.46
CA TRP A 206 6.18 8.67 1.34
C TRP A 206 5.83 8.21 2.76
N ARG A 207 4.56 7.93 3.07
CA ARG A 207 4.08 7.76 4.45
C ARG A 207 4.90 6.77 5.27
N SER A 208 5.20 5.61 4.69
CA SER A 208 5.86 4.55 5.42
C SER A 208 7.36 4.75 5.39
N LEU A 209 7.96 5.36 4.36
CA LEU A 209 9.42 5.38 4.10
C LEU A 209 10.07 3.98 4.00
N SER A 210 9.43 2.93 4.52
CA SER A 210 9.84 1.54 4.44
C SER A 210 9.94 1.12 2.98
N GLY A 211 11.17 0.94 2.50
CA GLY A 211 11.44 0.78 1.08
C GLY A 211 12.91 0.78 0.73
N VAL A 212 13.17 0.62 -0.57
CA VAL A 212 14.52 0.68 -1.15
C VAL A 212 14.54 1.72 -2.26
N PHE A 213 15.58 2.56 -2.24
CA PHE A 213 15.72 3.74 -3.08
C PHE A 213 17.07 3.70 -3.80
N ALA A 214 17.07 4.13 -5.06
CA ALA A 214 18.26 4.31 -5.88
C ALA A 214 18.19 5.66 -6.62
N SER A 215 19.31 6.09 -7.20
CA SER A 215 19.34 7.30 -8.00
C SER A 215 18.50 7.13 -9.27
N PHE A 216 17.70 8.16 -9.60
CA PHE A 216 16.92 8.19 -10.84
C PHE A 216 17.81 8.16 -12.09
N THR A 217 19.05 8.66 -12.03
CA THR A 217 19.97 8.65 -13.18
C THR A 217 20.37 7.23 -13.58
N GLU A 218 20.43 6.31 -12.60
CA GLU A 218 20.72 4.89 -12.84
C GLU A 218 19.52 4.13 -13.42
N MET A 219 18.29 4.63 -13.22
CA MET A 219 17.06 3.98 -13.69
C MET A 219 16.00 5.02 -14.10
N PRO A 220 16.21 5.74 -15.23
CA PRO A 220 15.37 6.87 -15.62
C PRO A 220 13.95 6.48 -16.02
N HIS A 221 13.71 5.20 -16.31
CA HIS A 221 12.37 4.68 -16.61
C HIS A 221 11.56 4.36 -15.34
N GLY A 222 12.16 4.54 -14.16
CA GLY A 222 11.59 4.10 -12.90
C GLY A 222 11.51 2.57 -12.80
N GLN A 223 10.98 2.08 -11.68
CA GLN A 223 10.60 0.67 -11.55
C GLN A 223 9.08 0.50 -11.58
N LYS A 224 8.61 -0.69 -11.94
CA LYS A 224 7.18 -1.01 -11.90
C LYS A 224 6.73 -1.38 -10.47
N SER A 225 5.52 -0.99 -10.10
CA SER A 225 4.90 -1.46 -8.85
C SER A 225 4.71 -2.98 -8.88
N LEU A 226 4.99 -3.61 -7.75
CA LEU A 226 4.64 -5.00 -7.48
C LEU A 226 3.39 -5.07 -6.60
N THR A 227 3.02 -6.30 -6.26
CA THR A 227 1.89 -6.57 -5.39
C THR A 227 2.11 -5.98 -3.99
N ALA A 228 3.24 -6.31 -3.35
CA ALA A 228 3.55 -5.86 -1.99
C ALA A 228 4.25 -4.49 -1.92
N THR A 229 4.76 -3.99 -3.05
CA THR A 229 5.49 -2.71 -3.11
C THR A 229 4.96 -1.80 -4.20
N ARG A 230 4.89 -0.51 -3.90
CA ARG A 230 4.50 0.53 -4.85
C ARG A 230 5.74 1.20 -5.41
N ALA A 231 5.75 1.46 -6.70
CA ALA A 231 6.78 2.30 -7.30
C ALA A 231 6.71 3.71 -6.72
N LEU A 232 7.88 4.27 -6.49
CA LEU A 232 8.07 5.66 -6.11
C LEU A 232 9.01 6.31 -7.12
N SER A 233 8.56 7.44 -7.66
CA SER A 233 9.39 8.33 -8.46
C SER A 233 9.23 9.75 -7.93
N SER A 234 10.36 10.39 -7.70
CA SER A 234 10.46 11.78 -7.26
C SER A 234 11.72 12.39 -7.85
N GLN A 235 11.90 13.70 -7.68
CA GLN A 235 13.10 14.39 -8.15
C GLN A 235 14.36 13.69 -7.66
N GLY A 236 15.19 13.21 -8.58
CA GLY A 236 16.46 12.52 -8.31
C GLY A 236 16.34 11.08 -7.76
N ILE A 237 15.13 10.61 -7.41
CA ILE A 237 14.92 9.34 -6.70
C ILE A 237 13.98 8.43 -7.46
N VAL A 238 14.37 7.16 -7.54
CA VAL A 238 13.51 6.04 -7.88
C VAL A 238 13.52 5.05 -6.72
N GLY A 239 12.38 4.43 -6.41
CA GLY A 239 12.32 3.50 -5.30
C GLY A 239 11.08 2.64 -5.30
N ALA A 240 11.03 1.71 -4.36
CA ALA A 240 9.87 0.87 -4.09
C ALA A 240 9.58 0.97 -2.60
N VAL A 241 8.37 1.37 -2.26
CA VAL A 241 7.90 1.51 -0.89
C VAL A 241 6.88 0.43 -0.58
N VAL A 242 6.79 0.00 0.67
CA VAL A 242 5.81 -1.00 1.10
C VAL A 242 4.39 -0.48 0.83
N ARG A 243 3.59 -1.31 0.14
CA ARG A 243 2.21 -0.97 -0.20
C ARG A 243 1.28 -1.11 1.00
N ALA A 244 1.51 -2.14 1.82
CA ALA A 244 0.71 -2.41 3.00
C ALA A 244 0.57 -1.17 3.88
N THR A 245 -0.62 -1.04 4.46
CA THR A 245 -0.93 0.02 5.41
C THR A 245 -1.23 -0.53 6.81
N HIS A 246 -0.62 -1.67 7.13
CA HIS A 246 -0.64 -2.25 8.46
C HIS A 246 0.76 -2.74 8.84
N PRO A 247 1.06 -2.91 10.14
CA PRO A 247 2.28 -3.54 10.60
C PRO A 247 2.52 -4.86 9.86
N SER A 248 3.63 -4.92 9.14
CA SER A 248 3.95 -6.04 8.27
C SER A 248 5.45 -6.19 8.10
N VAL A 249 5.87 -7.43 7.85
CA VAL A 249 7.22 -7.75 7.39
C VAL A 249 7.17 -7.96 5.89
N THR A 250 8.04 -7.26 5.17
CA THR A 250 8.21 -7.41 3.73
C THR A 250 9.59 -7.99 3.44
N ALA A 251 9.70 -8.81 2.41
CA ALA A 251 10.98 -9.35 1.97
C ALA A 251 11.06 -9.39 0.44
N GLY A 252 12.28 -9.36 -0.07
CA GLY A 252 12.55 -9.36 -1.51
C GLY A 252 14.02 -9.18 -1.84
N ILE A 253 14.37 -9.53 -3.07
CA ILE A 253 15.74 -9.38 -3.58
C ILE A 253 15.99 -7.92 -3.93
N VAL A 254 17.16 -7.42 -3.54
CA VAL A 254 17.66 -6.10 -3.89
C VAL A 254 18.70 -6.23 -5.00
N TYR A 255 18.60 -5.37 -6.02
CA TYR A 255 19.51 -5.35 -7.16
C TYR A 255 20.35 -4.08 -7.16
N TRP A 256 21.59 -4.21 -7.61
CA TRP A 256 22.54 -3.10 -7.72
C TRP A 256 22.56 -2.51 -9.13
N PRO A 257 22.83 -1.20 -9.29
CA PRO A 257 23.08 -0.62 -10.60
C PRO A 257 24.35 -1.22 -11.24
N PRO A 258 24.51 -1.14 -12.57
CA PRO A 258 23.60 -0.48 -13.52
C PRO A 258 22.37 -1.32 -13.85
N TYR A 259 21.20 -0.67 -13.94
CA TYR A 259 19.92 -1.32 -14.25
C TYR A 259 19.67 -1.34 -15.77
N ASN A 260 19.37 -2.51 -16.30
CA ASN A 260 19.05 -2.71 -17.71
C ASN A 260 18.22 -3.99 -17.88
N PRO A 261 17.65 -4.26 -19.07
CA PRO A 261 16.81 -5.44 -19.29
C PRO A 261 17.49 -6.79 -19.01
N VAL A 262 18.83 -6.84 -18.96
CA VAL A 262 19.61 -8.04 -18.64
C VAL A 262 19.90 -8.15 -17.14
N ASN A 263 20.27 -7.05 -16.48
CA ASN A 263 20.69 -7.04 -15.08
C ASN A 263 19.51 -7.03 -14.10
N SER A 264 18.55 -6.12 -14.30
CA SER A 264 17.29 -6.03 -13.55
C SER A 264 16.46 -4.83 -14.03
N LEU A 265 15.13 -4.99 -14.01
CA LEU A 265 14.15 -3.91 -14.18
C LEU A 265 13.54 -3.44 -12.85
N LEU A 266 14.13 -3.84 -11.72
CA LEU A 266 13.67 -3.54 -10.37
C LEU A 266 14.87 -3.26 -9.47
N ILE A 267 14.76 -2.23 -8.63
CA ILE A 267 15.75 -1.98 -7.56
C ILE A 267 15.51 -2.95 -6.42
N TRP A 268 14.23 -3.21 -6.13
CA TRP A 268 13.82 -4.13 -5.08
C TRP A 268 12.59 -4.92 -5.51
N ARG A 269 12.75 -6.23 -5.58
CA ARG A 269 11.67 -7.18 -5.86
C ARG A 269 10.97 -7.58 -4.56
N GLY A 270 10.35 -6.62 -3.89
CA GLY A 270 9.50 -6.86 -2.72
C GLY A 270 8.22 -7.60 -3.10
N ASN A 271 8.25 -8.93 -3.01
CA ASN A 271 7.16 -9.80 -3.42
C ASN A 271 6.53 -10.59 -2.27
N MET A 272 7.16 -10.57 -1.08
CA MET A 272 6.63 -11.19 0.13
C MET A 272 6.16 -10.10 1.09
N VAL A 273 5.00 -10.32 1.70
CA VAL A 273 4.47 -9.49 2.78
C VAL A 273 3.75 -10.40 3.77
N CYS A 274 4.06 -10.24 5.04
CA CYS A 274 3.48 -10.99 6.14
C CYS A 274 2.93 -10.00 7.17
N PRO A 275 1.61 -9.96 7.41
CA PRO A 275 1.03 -9.14 8.47
C PRO A 275 1.58 -9.53 9.84
N ILE A 276 1.81 -8.53 10.69
CA ILE A 276 2.15 -8.71 12.10
C ILE A 276 0.85 -8.59 12.90
N GLN A 277 0.51 -9.64 13.65
CA GLN A 277 -0.61 -9.66 14.59
C GLN A 277 -0.09 -9.65 16.04
N ASN A 278 -1.00 -9.54 17.01
CA ASN A 278 -0.67 -9.63 18.45
C ASN A 278 0.02 -10.95 18.81
N THR A 279 -0.23 -12.03 18.06
CA THR A 279 0.41 -13.35 18.22
C THR A 279 1.73 -13.48 17.45
N GLY A 280 2.21 -12.42 16.81
CA GLY A 280 3.41 -12.42 15.97
C GLY A 280 3.10 -12.47 14.47
N LEU A 281 4.04 -13.00 13.69
CA LEU A 281 3.88 -13.15 12.24
C LEU A 281 2.82 -14.22 11.93
N MET A 282 1.95 -13.93 10.97
CA MET A 282 1.02 -14.93 10.47
C MET A 282 1.75 -16.06 9.72
N LEU A 283 1.62 -17.30 10.20
CA LEU A 283 2.18 -18.50 9.57
C LEU A 283 1.07 -19.47 9.15
N PRO A 284 1.17 -20.13 7.97
CA PRO A 284 2.20 -19.95 6.95
C PRO A 284 2.12 -18.56 6.30
N VAL A 285 3.25 -18.02 5.82
CA VAL A 285 3.27 -16.72 5.13
C VAL A 285 2.42 -16.81 3.86
N PRO A 286 1.29 -16.10 3.78
CA PRO A 286 0.41 -16.19 2.61
C PRO A 286 1.04 -15.48 1.41
N ALA A 287 0.54 -15.79 0.21
CA ALA A 287 0.84 -14.98 -0.96
C ALA A 287 0.37 -13.54 -0.72
N ALA A 288 1.12 -12.56 -1.23
CA ALA A 288 0.75 -11.15 -1.10
C ALA A 288 -0.67 -10.92 -1.70
N PRO A 289 -1.60 -10.28 -0.95
CA PRO A 289 -2.90 -9.85 -1.45
C PRO A 289 -2.74 -9.03 -2.73
N ASN A 290 -3.71 -9.07 -3.64
CA ASN A 290 -3.59 -8.35 -4.90
C ASN A 290 -3.39 -6.83 -4.68
N LYS A 291 -2.88 -6.12 -5.70
CA LYS A 291 -2.66 -4.66 -5.61
C LYS A 291 -3.94 -3.89 -5.25
N VAL A 292 -5.09 -4.34 -5.76
CA VAL A 292 -6.38 -3.66 -5.59
C VAL A 292 -6.87 -3.73 -4.15
N THR A 293 -6.70 -4.87 -3.47
CA THR A 293 -7.03 -5.05 -2.05
C THR A 293 -6.29 -4.01 -1.22
N TYR A 294 -4.98 -3.91 -1.41
CA TYR A 294 -4.19 -2.91 -0.68
C TYR A 294 -4.60 -1.47 -0.98
N GLU A 295 -4.89 -1.13 -2.23
CA GLU A 295 -5.28 0.25 -2.57
C GLU A 295 -6.69 0.59 -2.09
N ILE A 296 -7.65 -0.35 -2.07
CA ILE A 296 -8.97 -0.11 -1.47
C ILE A 296 -8.83 0.06 0.05
N GLU A 297 -8.09 -0.81 0.74
CA GLU A 297 -7.85 -0.67 2.19
C GLU A 297 -7.17 0.67 2.53
N ARG A 298 -6.12 1.02 1.77
CA ARG A 298 -5.44 2.31 1.88
C ARG A 298 -6.39 3.48 1.64
N PHE A 299 -7.23 3.38 0.62
CA PHE A 299 -8.19 4.42 0.24
C PHE A 299 -9.23 4.66 1.34
N LEU A 300 -9.83 3.61 1.89
CA LEU A 300 -10.82 3.70 2.97
C LEU A 300 -10.22 4.29 4.25
N ARG A 301 -8.95 3.98 4.54
CA ARG A 301 -8.22 4.58 5.68
C ARG A 301 -7.83 6.04 5.44
N ARG A 302 -7.63 6.44 4.19
CA ARG A 302 -7.35 7.83 3.77
C ARG A 302 -8.60 8.70 3.80
N TYR A 303 -9.76 8.11 3.49
CA TYR A 303 -11.05 8.78 3.46
C TYR A 303 -12.04 8.08 4.39
N PRO A 304 -11.83 8.16 5.72
CA PRO A 304 -12.75 7.56 6.67
C PRO A 304 -14.14 8.23 6.59
N PRO A 305 -15.17 7.60 7.16
CA PRO A 305 -16.49 8.21 7.32
C PRO A 305 -16.41 9.57 8.03
N ASP A 306 -17.32 10.47 7.65
CA ASP A 306 -17.45 11.75 8.33
C ASP A 306 -17.98 11.53 9.75
N MET A 307 -17.66 12.40 10.71
CA MET A 307 -18.05 12.21 12.14
C MET A 307 -19.56 12.11 12.36
N ASN A 308 -20.37 12.65 11.45
CA ASN A 308 -21.83 12.63 11.49
C ASN A 308 -22.42 11.54 10.57
N ALA A 309 -21.59 10.60 10.10
CA ALA A 309 -22.06 9.49 9.29
C ALA A 309 -22.69 8.41 10.16
N ALA A 310 -23.58 7.61 9.57
CA ALA A 310 -24.24 6.52 10.28
C ALA A 310 -23.23 5.43 10.70
N PRO A 311 -23.32 4.85 11.92
CA PRO A 311 -22.40 3.81 12.39
C PRO A 311 -22.32 2.57 11.48
N ARG A 312 -23.39 2.29 10.74
CA ARG A 312 -23.45 1.21 9.74
C ARG A 312 -22.44 1.38 8.61
N LEU A 313 -21.98 2.61 8.31
CA LEU A 313 -20.97 2.85 7.30
C LEU A 313 -19.61 2.31 7.77
N ASP A 314 -19.22 2.57 9.03
CA ASP A 314 -18.00 2.00 9.62
C ASP A 314 -18.06 0.47 9.67
N ALA A 315 -19.20 -0.11 10.08
CA ALA A 315 -19.41 -1.55 10.07
C ALA A 315 -19.27 -2.13 8.66
N GLY A 316 -19.86 -1.47 7.66
CA GLY A 316 -19.75 -1.87 6.25
C GLY A 316 -18.33 -1.75 5.68
N ILE A 317 -17.55 -0.76 6.10
CA ILE A 317 -16.14 -0.62 5.72
C ILE A 317 -15.32 -1.79 6.29
N ALA A 318 -15.59 -2.21 7.54
CA ALA A 318 -14.95 -3.39 8.12
C ALA A 318 -15.30 -4.67 7.34
N GLU A 319 -16.57 -4.83 6.94
CA GLU A 319 -17.04 -5.92 6.07
C GLU A 319 -16.34 -5.94 4.70
N ILE A 320 -16.14 -4.76 4.06
CA ILE A 320 -15.35 -4.67 2.82
C ILE A 320 -13.92 -5.19 3.07
N GLY A 321 -13.27 -4.75 4.15
CA GLY A 321 -11.92 -5.20 4.50
C GLY A 321 -11.83 -6.72 4.67
N GLU A 322 -12.80 -7.32 5.36
CA GLU A 322 -12.85 -8.77 5.55
C GLU A 322 -13.12 -9.52 4.25
N HIS A 323 -14.01 -9.00 3.42
CA HIS A 323 -14.26 -9.55 2.10
C HIS A 323 -12.99 -9.52 1.23
N LEU A 324 -12.28 -8.39 1.19
CA LEU A 324 -11.04 -8.25 0.40
C LEU A 324 -9.90 -9.19 0.84
N ARG A 325 -9.90 -9.62 2.11
CA ARG A 325 -8.94 -10.60 2.64
C ARG A 325 -9.31 -12.05 2.33
N THR A 326 -10.59 -12.34 2.13
CA THR A 326 -11.10 -13.70 1.93
C THR A 326 -11.30 -14.08 0.47
N ILE A 327 -11.51 -13.12 -0.45
CA ILE A 327 -11.72 -13.42 -1.87
C ILE A 327 -10.39 -13.63 -2.61
N HIS A 328 -10.44 -14.44 -3.67
CA HIS A 328 -9.39 -14.56 -4.66
C HIS A 328 -9.09 -13.24 -5.40
N SER A 329 -7.88 -13.11 -5.93
CA SER A 329 -7.38 -11.89 -6.60
C SER A 329 -8.25 -11.36 -7.74
N ALA A 330 -9.03 -12.20 -8.43
CA ALA A 330 -9.95 -11.77 -9.47
C ALA A 330 -11.15 -10.96 -8.91
N GLY A 331 -11.58 -11.25 -7.68
CA GLY A 331 -12.73 -10.61 -7.04
C GLY A 331 -12.46 -9.16 -6.63
N SER A 332 -11.31 -8.86 -6.02
CA SER A 332 -11.00 -7.48 -5.63
C SER A 332 -10.85 -6.55 -6.84
N SER A 333 -10.22 -7.04 -7.93
CA SER A 333 -10.16 -6.28 -9.19
C SER A 333 -11.55 -6.05 -9.78
N SER A 334 -12.46 -7.02 -9.66
CA SER A 334 -13.86 -6.84 -10.06
C SER A 334 -14.50 -5.73 -9.22
N MET A 335 -14.32 -5.70 -7.90
CA MET A 335 -14.92 -4.66 -7.05
C MET A 335 -14.55 -3.24 -7.51
N LEU A 336 -13.25 -2.96 -7.69
CA LEU A 336 -12.78 -1.65 -8.16
C LEU A 336 -13.33 -1.30 -9.55
N ASN A 337 -13.21 -2.24 -10.50
CA ASN A 337 -13.69 -2.03 -11.86
C ASN A 337 -15.20 -1.81 -11.90
N THR A 338 -15.97 -2.60 -11.17
CA THR A 338 -17.42 -2.54 -11.19
C THR A 338 -17.93 -1.25 -10.54
N ILE A 339 -17.24 -0.71 -9.52
CA ILE A 339 -17.59 0.60 -8.95
C ILE A 339 -17.40 1.73 -9.96
N LEU A 340 -16.32 1.72 -10.74
CA LEU A 340 -15.95 2.86 -11.61
C LEU A 340 -16.45 2.72 -13.05
N GLU A 341 -16.45 1.51 -13.59
CA GLU A 341 -16.75 1.15 -14.99
C GLU A 341 -18.05 0.33 -15.13
N GLY A 342 -18.70 -0.02 -14.01
CA GLY A 342 -20.00 -0.67 -14.00
C GLY A 342 -19.98 -2.06 -14.61
N THR A 343 -20.81 -2.26 -15.64
CA THR A 343 -20.92 -3.52 -16.38
C THR A 343 -19.91 -3.65 -17.53
N SER A 344 -19.09 -2.63 -17.78
CA SER A 344 -18.07 -2.65 -18.83
C SER A 344 -16.79 -3.31 -18.35
N SER A 345 -16.28 -4.29 -19.09
CA SER A 345 -14.99 -4.95 -18.84
C SER A 345 -13.88 -4.47 -19.78
N LEU A 346 -14.12 -3.40 -20.55
CA LEU A 346 -13.26 -3.04 -21.68
C LEU A 346 -11.91 -2.44 -21.26
N LYS A 347 -11.83 -1.81 -20.08
CA LYS A 347 -10.59 -1.26 -19.56
C LYS A 347 -10.47 -1.52 -18.06
N PRO A 348 -9.53 -2.36 -17.60
CA PRO A 348 -9.28 -2.50 -16.18
C PRO A 348 -8.76 -1.18 -15.61
N VAL A 349 -9.29 -0.79 -14.45
CA VAL A 349 -8.82 0.34 -13.67
C VAL A 349 -7.45 0.00 -13.10
N ASP A 350 -6.51 0.93 -13.24
CA ASP A 350 -5.20 0.82 -12.62
C ASP A 350 -5.30 1.18 -11.12
N PRO A 351 -5.05 0.24 -10.19
CA PRO A 351 -5.10 0.54 -8.76
C PRO A 351 -4.06 1.58 -8.34
N ASP A 352 -2.96 1.73 -9.07
CA ASP A 352 -1.95 2.75 -8.75
C ASP A 352 -2.37 4.16 -9.17
N ALA A 353 -3.46 4.31 -9.94
CA ALA A 353 -3.96 5.57 -10.48
C ALA A 353 -5.20 6.13 -9.75
N VAL A 354 -5.59 5.56 -8.60
CA VAL A 354 -6.80 5.95 -7.85
C VAL A 354 -6.70 7.32 -7.15
N TYR A 355 -5.62 8.06 -7.37
CA TYR A 355 -5.36 9.37 -6.76
C TYR A 355 -5.88 10.56 -7.60
N ASP A 356 -6.41 10.32 -8.80
CA ASP A 356 -7.05 11.38 -9.59
C ASP A 356 -8.28 11.95 -8.85
N PRO A 357 -8.48 13.28 -8.78
CA PRO A 357 -9.59 13.88 -8.00
C PRO A 357 -10.99 13.38 -8.38
N GLU A 358 -11.26 13.15 -9.66
CA GLU A 358 -12.55 12.65 -10.12
C GLU A 358 -12.72 11.17 -9.76
N VAL A 359 -11.64 10.39 -9.86
CA VAL A 359 -11.62 8.98 -9.41
C VAL A 359 -11.79 8.89 -7.90
N ILE A 360 -11.15 9.76 -7.11
CA ILE A 360 -11.31 9.82 -5.65
C ILE A 360 -12.77 10.08 -5.28
N SER A 361 -13.38 11.12 -5.86
CA SER A 361 -14.79 11.46 -5.60
C SER A 361 -15.71 10.29 -5.92
N ALA A 362 -15.50 9.66 -7.08
CA ALA A 362 -16.29 8.53 -7.53
C ALA A 362 -16.12 7.29 -6.64
N LEU A 363 -14.87 6.90 -6.36
CA LEU A 363 -14.54 5.72 -5.58
C LEU A 363 -14.98 5.88 -4.12
N ARG A 364 -14.88 7.08 -3.54
CA ARG A 364 -15.38 7.36 -2.17
C ARG A 364 -16.88 7.15 -2.09
N ALA A 365 -17.66 7.78 -2.96
CA ALA A 365 -19.12 7.63 -2.96
C ALA A 365 -19.53 6.17 -3.24
N GLY A 366 -18.86 5.50 -4.17
CA GLY A 366 -19.12 4.10 -4.50
C GLY A 366 -18.82 3.14 -3.35
N LEU A 367 -17.66 3.26 -2.70
CA LEU A 367 -17.29 2.41 -1.58
C LEU A 367 -18.16 2.68 -0.34
N HIS A 368 -18.53 3.94 -0.07
CA HIS A 368 -19.41 4.27 1.05
C HIS A 368 -20.82 3.72 0.85
N ALA A 369 -21.36 3.81 -0.38
CA ALA A 369 -22.64 3.19 -0.71
C ALA A 369 -22.58 1.66 -0.62
N LEU A 370 -21.50 1.04 -1.12
CA LEU A 370 -21.28 -0.41 -1.01
C LEU A 370 -21.23 -0.85 0.46
N ALA A 371 -20.45 -0.15 1.29
CA ALA A 371 -20.35 -0.40 2.72
C ALA A 371 -21.71 -0.31 3.40
N THR A 372 -22.46 0.77 3.15
CA THR A 372 -23.77 1.01 3.76
C THR A 372 -24.80 -0.05 3.37
N LEU A 373 -24.81 -0.48 2.10
CA LEU A 373 -25.69 -1.56 1.66
C LEU A 373 -25.28 -2.89 2.29
N LYS A 374 -23.99 -3.21 2.33
CA LYS A 374 -23.53 -4.49 2.88
C LYS A 374 -23.81 -4.62 4.38
N SER A 375 -23.85 -3.53 5.13
CA SER A 375 -24.17 -3.54 6.56
C SER A 375 -25.66 -3.67 6.87
N ILE A 376 -26.53 -3.70 5.87
CA ILE A 376 -27.97 -3.97 6.05
C ILE A 376 -28.21 -5.48 6.05
N ASP A 377 -28.94 -5.96 7.05
CA ASP A 377 -29.33 -7.37 7.17
C ASP A 377 -30.11 -7.86 5.94
N GLY A 378 -29.76 -9.06 5.46
CA GLY A 378 -30.36 -9.65 4.26
C GLY A 378 -29.71 -9.21 2.94
N ILE A 379 -28.68 -8.34 2.99
CA ILE A 379 -27.82 -8.02 1.85
C ILE A 379 -26.47 -8.75 2.00
N ASP A 380 -26.22 -9.68 1.09
CA ASP A 380 -25.02 -10.52 1.09
C ASP A 380 -24.07 -10.12 -0.04
N TRP A 381 -22.82 -10.54 0.09
CA TRP A 381 -21.88 -10.54 -1.03
C TRP A 381 -22.37 -11.45 -2.15
N GLN A 382 -22.18 -10.99 -3.37
CA GLN A 382 -22.49 -11.78 -4.56
C GLN A 382 -21.43 -12.89 -4.71
N ASP A 383 -21.88 -14.14 -4.86
CA ASP A 383 -21.03 -15.34 -4.88
C ASP A 383 -21.11 -16.15 -6.18
N SER A 384 -22.07 -15.84 -7.05
CA SER A 384 -22.33 -16.57 -8.30
C SER A 384 -21.34 -16.17 -9.39
N PRO A 385 -20.51 -17.10 -9.91
CA PRO A 385 -19.51 -16.77 -10.92
C PRO A 385 -20.13 -16.16 -12.19
N GLY A 386 -19.62 -15.01 -12.63
CA GLY A 386 -20.03 -14.36 -13.87
C GLY A 386 -21.34 -13.58 -13.80
N ALA A 387 -22.01 -13.53 -12.65
CA ALA A 387 -23.12 -12.61 -12.47
C ALA A 387 -22.59 -11.17 -12.28
N ALA A 388 -23.37 -10.20 -12.74
CA ALA A 388 -23.16 -8.78 -12.50
C ALA A 388 -23.72 -8.37 -11.11
N GLY A 389 -23.08 -7.37 -10.53
CA GLY A 389 -23.39 -6.83 -9.20
C GLY A 389 -22.40 -7.27 -8.14
N GLN A 390 -22.17 -6.41 -7.14
CA GLN A 390 -21.31 -6.70 -6.00
C GLN A 390 -22.07 -7.37 -4.85
N LEU A 391 -23.37 -7.12 -4.74
CA LEU A 391 -24.22 -7.60 -3.63
C LEU A 391 -25.48 -8.30 -4.16
N ILE A 392 -26.13 -9.08 -3.29
CA ILE A 392 -27.39 -9.76 -3.56
C ILE A 392 -28.37 -9.62 -2.39
N VAL A 393 -29.63 -9.32 -2.69
CA VAL A 393 -30.75 -9.41 -1.75
C VAL A 393 -31.42 -10.77 -1.96
N ARG A 394 -31.00 -11.77 -1.19
CA ARG A 394 -31.40 -13.18 -1.45
C ARG A 394 -32.90 -13.40 -1.37
N ALA A 395 -33.57 -12.79 -0.39
CA ALA A 395 -35.01 -12.91 -0.19
C ALA A 395 -35.83 -12.46 -1.42
N GLN A 396 -35.26 -11.59 -2.27
CA GLN A 396 -35.93 -11.05 -3.44
C GLN A 396 -35.30 -11.53 -4.75
N ASN A 397 -34.23 -12.32 -4.69
CA ASN A 397 -33.40 -12.74 -5.83
C ASN A 397 -32.95 -11.56 -6.71
N ARG A 398 -32.45 -10.49 -6.08
CA ARG A 398 -32.03 -9.25 -6.77
C ARG A 398 -30.55 -8.99 -6.59
N HIS A 399 -29.88 -8.72 -7.69
CA HIS A 399 -28.47 -8.33 -7.69
C HIS A 399 -28.36 -6.82 -7.62
N LEU A 400 -27.43 -6.32 -6.82
CA LEU A 400 -27.17 -4.89 -6.67
C LEU A 400 -25.81 -4.55 -7.28
N LEU A 401 -25.82 -3.56 -8.17
CA LEU A 401 -24.63 -2.97 -8.77
C LEU A 401 -24.47 -1.54 -8.27
N ILE A 402 -23.40 -1.25 -7.54
CA ILE A 402 -23.01 0.12 -7.22
C ILE A 402 -22.11 0.60 -8.35
N TRP A 403 -22.49 1.68 -9.02
CA TRP A 403 -21.74 2.25 -10.14
C TRP A 403 -21.65 3.77 -10.06
N ARG A 404 -20.48 4.28 -9.70
CA ARG A 404 -20.16 5.70 -9.72
C ARG A 404 -19.11 5.98 -10.79
N SER A 405 -19.55 6.37 -11.99
CA SER A 405 -18.63 6.70 -13.09
C SER A 405 -17.96 8.06 -12.90
N HIS A 406 -16.64 8.10 -13.10
CA HIS A 406 -15.83 9.33 -13.02
C HIS A 406 -15.77 10.09 -14.37
N ASN A 407 -16.12 9.44 -15.48
CA ASN A 407 -15.90 9.96 -16.84
C ASN A 407 -17.16 9.98 -17.72
N GLU A 408 -18.21 9.22 -17.38
CA GLU A 408 -19.42 9.12 -18.20
C GLU A 408 -20.49 10.15 -17.82
N SER A 409 -21.44 10.36 -18.74
CA SER A 409 -22.68 11.10 -18.49
C SER A 409 -23.82 10.15 -18.12
N PRO A 410 -24.90 10.61 -17.46
CA PRO A 410 -26.03 9.76 -17.12
C PRO A 410 -26.64 9.04 -18.33
N ARG A 411 -26.66 9.70 -19.50
CA ARG A 411 -27.12 9.12 -20.76
C ARG A 411 -26.21 8.00 -21.26
N ALA A 412 -24.90 8.15 -21.09
CA ALA A 412 -23.94 7.10 -21.45
C ALA A 412 -24.09 5.89 -20.52
N LEU A 413 -24.24 6.13 -19.21
CA LEU A 413 -24.53 5.11 -18.21
C LEU A 413 -25.79 4.30 -18.60
N LYS A 414 -26.88 5.00 -18.92
CA LYS A 414 -28.15 4.39 -19.37
C LYS A 414 -27.96 3.54 -20.63
N ARG A 415 -27.21 4.04 -21.62
CA ARG A 415 -26.91 3.30 -22.84
C ARG A 415 -26.12 2.02 -22.55
N SER A 416 -25.08 2.10 -21.73
CA SER A 416 -24.28 0.94 -21.31
C SER A 416 -25.13 -0.13 -20.61
N LEU A 417 -26.12 0.28 -19.80
CA LEU A 417 -27.09 -0.64 -19.20
C LEU A 417 -28.06 -1.23 -20.23
N GLY A 418 -28.49 -0.44 -21.22
CA GLY A 418 -29.26 -0.90 -22.37
C GLY A 418 -28.50 -1.97 -23.18
N GLU A 419 -27.23 -1.73 -23.48
CA GLU A 419 -26.36 -2.71 -24.14
C GLU A 419 -26.19 -3.98 -23.30
N TRP A 420 -26.00 -3.84 -21.98
CA TRP A 420 -25.89 -5.00 -21.09
C TRP A 420 -27.18 -5.83 -21.06
N ARG A 421 -28.34 -5.16 -21.09
CA ARG A 421 -29.66 -5.79 -21.19
C ARG A 421 -29.80 -6.60 -22.49
N ASP A 422 -29.42 -5.97 -23.60
CA ASP A 422 -29.62 -6.49 -24.96
C ASP A 422 -28.65 -7.62 -25.32
N ARG A 423 -27.49 -7.70 -24.65
CA ARG A 423 -26.59 -8.88 -24.75
C ARG A 423 -27.31 -10.19 -24.41
N GLY A 424 -28.33 -10.14 -23.55
CA GLY A 424 -29.17 -11.28 -23.18
C GLY A 424 -28.45 -12.37 -22.38
N GLY A 425 -29.16 -13.48 -22.12
CA GLY A 425 -28.66 -14.62 -21.36
C GLY A 425 -29.11 -14.61 -19.89
N PRO A 426 -28.99 -15.76 -19.18
CA PRO A 426 -29.56 -15.92 -17.85
C PRO A 426 -28.86 -15.01 -16.85
N HIS A 427 -29.61 -14.08 -16.27
CA HIS A 427 -29.17 -13.25 -15.16
C HIS A 427 -30.39 -12.84 -14.32
N PRO A 428 -30.34 -12.94 -12.98
CA PRO A 428 -31.40 -12.39 -12.13
C PRO A 428 -31.58 -10.88 -12.35
N PRO A 429 -32.70 -10.28 -11.93
CA PRO A 429 -32.88 -8.84 -12.08
C PRO A 429 -31.75 -8.04 -11.40
N LEU A 430 -31.18 -7.08 -12.13
CA LEU A 430 -30.09 -6.22 -11.68
C LEU A 430 -30.63 -4.83 -11.33
N ILE A 431 -30.32 -4.34 -10.12
CA ILE A 431 -30.62 -2.98 -9.70
C ILE A 431 -29.31 -2.22 -9.61
N VAL A 432 -29.21 -1.11 -10.34
CA VAL A 432 -28.00 -0.30 -10.44
C VAL A 432 -28.17 0.98 -9.64
N LEU A 433 -27.46 1.08 -8.52
CA LEU A 433 -27.31 2.33 -7.77
C LEU A 433 -26.22 3.15 -8.47
N GLY A 434 -26.68 4.02 -9.37
CA GLY A 434 -25.85 4.68 -10.38
C GLY A 434 -25.73 6.18 -10.15
N ALA A 435 -24.54 6.74 -10.37
CA ALA A 435 -24.33 8.18 -10.46
C ALA A 435 -23.12 8.55 -11.31
N THR A 436 -23.13 9.79 -11.81
CA THR A 436 -22.04 10.43 -12.56
C THR A 436 -21.67 11.77 -11.93
N ARG A 437 -20.60 12.41 -12.41
CA ARG A 437 -20.27 13.78 -11.97
C ARG A 437 -21.36 14.81 -12.27
N TYR A 438 -22.27 14.48 -13.19
CA TYR A 438 -23.36 15.36 -13.62
C TYR A 438 -24.70 15.07 -12.93
N GLY A 439 -24.76 14.08 -12.04
CA GLY A 439 -25.97 13.69 -11.34
C GLY A 439 -26.21 12.19 -11.34
N ASP A 440 -27.29 11.82 -10.67
CA ASP A 440 -27.73 10.44 -10.48
C ASP A 440 -28.26 9.79 -11.76
N LEU A 441 -28.29 8.45 -11.74
CA LEU A 441 -29.05 7.66 -12.69
C LEU A 441 -30.54 7.77 -12.39
N ASP A 442 -31.35 7.95 -13.44
CA ASP A 442 -32.80 8.02 -13.32
C ASP A 442 -33.37 6.72 -12.72
N SER A 443 -34.37 6.88 -11.86
CA SER A 443 -35.05 5.74 -11.23
C SER A 443 -36.04 5.10 -12.20
N GLY A 444 -35.95 3.78 -12.39
CA GLY A 444 -36.86 3.05 -13.28
C GLY A 444 -36.22 1.89 -14.03
N GLU A 445 -37.05 1.03 -14.62
CA GLU A 445 -36.57 -0.02 -15.52
C GLU A 445 -35.98 0.60 -16.80
N ILE A 446 -34.84 0.08 -17.25
CA ILE A 446 -34.19 0.55 -18.48
C ILE A 446 -34.91 -0.05 -19.68
N ALA A 447 -35.75 0.77 -20.32
CA ALA A 447 -36.52 0.41 -21.50
C ALA A 447 -35.68 0.46 -22.80
N PRO A 448 -36.08 -0.26 -23.87
CA PRO A 448 -35.38 -0.21 -25.15
C PRO A 448 -35.55 1.17 -25.81
N GLU A 449 -34.48 1.90 -26.10
CA GLU A 449 -34.57 3.12 -26.90
C GLU A 449 -34.36 2.81 -28.39
N ARG A 450 -35.27 3.30 -29.23
CA ARG A 450 -35.26 3.11 -30.70
C ARG A 450 -34.02 3.69 -31.40
N ARG A 451 -33.17 4.45 -30.69
CA ARG A 451 -31.93 5.06 -31.19
C ARG A 451 -30.65 4.37 -30.72
N ASP A 452 -30.73 3.38 -29.83
CA ASP A 452 -29.54 2.63 -29.38
C ASP A 452 -28.96 1.75 -30.50
N ASP A 453 -29.82 1.32 -31.44
CA ASP A 453 -29.51 0.49 -32.61
C ASP A 453 -28.65 1.21 -33.68
N ILE A 454 -28.53 2.55 -33.61
CA ILE A 454 -27.81 3.35 -34.62
C ILE A 454 -26.36 3.67 -34.20
N SER A 455 -25.98 3.34 -32.96
CA SER A 455 -24.67 3.71 -32.38
C SER A 455 -23.60 2.63 -32.47
N THR A 456 -23.98 1.39 -32.79
CA THR A 456 -23.03 0.33 -33.12
C THR A 456 -22.62 0.44 -34.59
N THR A 457 -21.48 1.06 -34.85
CA THR A 457 -20.78 0.88 -36.12
C THR A 457 -20.51 -0.63 -36.31
N PRO A 458 -20.75 -1.22 -37.49
CA PRO A 458 -20.43 -2.62 -37.74
C PRO A 458 -18.99 -2.92 -37.33
N ARG A 459 -18.75 -4.03 -36.62
CA ARG A 459 -17.43 -4.37 -36.08
C ARG A 459 -16.49 -4.80 -37.21
N GLY A 460 -15.87 -3.84 -37.87
CA GLY A 460 -14.79 -4.06 -38.83
C GLY A 460 -15.21 -4.76 -40.13
N ASN A 461 -14.28 -4.80 -41.08
CA ASN A 461 -14.43 -5.16 -42.50
C ASN A 461 -15.06 -6.53 -42.84
N ALA A 462 -15.55 -7.30 -41.87
CA ALA A 462 -16.29 -8.54 -42.11
C ALA A 462 -17.76 -8.28 -42.50
N ASP A 463 -18.40 -7.25 -41.94
CA ASP A 463 -19.84 -7.03 -42.10
C ASP A 463 -20.22 -6.20 -43.34
N LEU A 464 -19.26 -5.55 -44.00
CA LEU A 464 -19.50 -4.60 -45.11
C LEU A 464 -19.01 -5.08 -46.48
N ARG A 465 -18.74 -6.38 -46.66
CA ARG A 465 -18.59 -6.92 -48.01
C ARG A 465 -19.97 -7.21 -48.59
N ALA A 466 -20.39 -6.34 -49.50
CA ALA A 466 -21.45 -6.63 -50.47
C ALA A 466 -21.05 -7.88 -51.27
N GLY A 467 -21.44 -9.05 -50.77
CA GLY A 467 -20.95 -10.36 -51.18
C GLY A 467 -20.65 -11.25 -49.96
N GLY A 468 -21.65 -11.44 -49.09
CA GLY A 468 -21.51 -12.12 -47.81
C GLY A 468 -21.19 -13.61 -47.95
N SER A 469 -20.00 -13.99 -47.51
CA SER A 469 -19.70 -15.35 -47.07
C SER A 469 -20.59 -15.66 -45.87
N LEU A 470 -21.58 -16.56 -46.04
CA LEU A 470 -22.27 -17.24 -44.94
C LEU A 470 -21.25 -18.12 -44.21
N ALA A 471 -20.37 -17.51 -43.41
CA ALA A 471 -19.64 -18.25 -42.40
C ALA A 471 -20.67 -18.73 -41.38
N PRO A 472 -20.75 -20.04 -41.09
CA PRO A 472 -21.71 -20.56 -40.13
C PRO A 472 -21.35 -19.97 -38.77
N VAL A 473 -22.19 -19.06 -38.27
CA VAL A 473 -22.22 -18.76 -36.84
C VAL A 473 -22.61 -20.08 -36.17
N ILE A 474 -21.64 -20.73 -35.52
CA ILE A 474 -21.90 -21.91 -34.70
C ILE A 474 -22.64 -21.41 -33.45
N GLY A 475 -23.96 -21.37 -33.55
CA GLY A 475 -24.87 -20.97 -32.50
C GLY A 475 -26.29 -20.87 -33.03
N ASP A 476 -27.25 -21.46 -32.32
CA ASP A 476 -28.67 -21.37 -32.69
C ASP A 476 -29.15 -19.92 -32.57
N ILE A 477 -29.35 -19.27 -33.71
CA ILE A 477 -29.91 -17.91 -33.84
C ILE A 477 -31.43 -17.89 -33.64
N ARG A 478 -32.09 -19.05 -33.53
CA ARG A 478 -33.55 -19.19 -33.33
C ARG A 478 -33.93 -19.34 -31.85
N GLY A 479 -32.97 -19.50 -30.95
CA GLY A 479 -33.23 -19.46 -29.51
C GLY A 479 -33.62 -18.05 -29.09
N LEU A 480 -34.84 -17.85 -28.60
CA LEU A 480 -35.25 -16.63 -27.90
C LEU A 480 -34.27 -16.38 -26.75
N ARG A 481 -33.31 -15.47 -26.92
CA ARG A 481 -32.46 -15.03 -25.82
C ARG A 481 -33.36 -14.23 -24.89
N GLY A 482 -33.66 -14.78 -23.71
CA GLY A 482 -34.31 -14.01 -22.66
C GLY A 482 -33.53 -12.71 -22.44
N MET A 483 -34.23 -11.58 -22.52
CA MET A 483 -33.64 -10.29 -22.20
C MET A 483 -33.38 -10.24 -20.70
N ARG A 484 -32.24 -9.68 -20.31
CA ARG A 484 -31.96 -9.42 -18.89
C ARG A 484 -32.88 -8.31 -18.42
N ARG A 485 -33.14 -8.23 -17.11
CA ARG A 485 -33.88 -7.12 -16.50
C ARG A 485 -32.91 -6.23 -15.72
N VAL A 486 -32.97 -4.92 -15.96
CA VAL A 486 -32.14 -3.95 -15.27
C VAL A 486 -32.92 -2.67 -14.97
N ALA A 487 -32.73 -2.15 -13.75
CA ALA A 487 -33.35 -0.92 -13.28
C ALA A 487 -32.28 0.01 -12.72
N GLY A 488 -32.44 1.31 -12.97
CA GLY A 488 -31.64 2.35 -12.37
C GLY A 488 -32.25 2.84 -11.06
N LEU A 489 -31.39 3.23 -10.12
CA LEU A 489 -31.71 3.96 -8.90
C LEU A 489 -30.57 4.96 -8.64
N GLY A 490 -30.89 6.17 -8.18
CA GLY A 490 -29.86 7.17 -7.90
C GLY A 490 -28.95 6.75 -6.75
N LEU A 491 -27.64 6.97 -6.88
CA LEU A 491 -26.69 6.64 -5.81
C LEU A 491 -26.93 7.48 -4.54
N SER A 492 -27.47 8.70 -4.69
CA SER A 492 -27.87 9.55 -3.56
C SER A 492 -28.84 8.86 -2.58
N LYS A 493 -29.62 7.87 -3.04
CA LYS A 493 -30.52 7.10 -2.18
C LYS A 493 -29.78 6.24 -1.16
N ALA A 494 -28.63 5.68 -1.54
CA ALA A 494 -27.74 5.03 -0.57
C ALA A 494 -27.03 6.06 0.31
N ALA A 495 -26.66 7.22 -0.25
CA ALA A 495 -26.03 8.30 0.52
C ALA A 495 -26.92 8.82 1.65
N ALA A 496 -28.22 9.02 1.39
CA ALA A 496 -29.19 9.52 2.36
C ALA A 496 -29.30 8.65 3.64
N VAL A 497 -28.95 7.36 3.55
CA VAL A 497 -28.95 6.45 4.70
C VAL A 497 -27.76 6.74 5.63
N TYR A 498 -26.59 7.09 5.09
CA TYR A 498 -25.39 7.27 5.90
C TYR A 498 -24.99 8.74 6.13
N THR A 499 -25.46 9.70 5.34
CA THR A 499 -25.17 11.12 5.53
C THR A 499 -26.15 11.76 6.49
N GLU A 500 -25.69 12.74 7.28
CA GLU A 500 -26.55 13.50 8.21
C GLU A 500 -27.34 12.56 9.13
N TYR A 501 -26.60 11.70 9.83
CA TYR A 501 -27.17 10.63 10.63
C TYR A 501 -28.01 11.16 11.80
N VAL A 502 -29.24 10.65 11.89
CA VAL A 502 -30.14 10.86 13.02
C VAL A 502 -30.59 9.48 13.50
N ALA A 503 -30.21 9.10 14.71
CA ALA A 503 -30.40 7.74 15.22
C ALA A 503 -31.87 7.27 15.21
N SER A 504 -32.83 8.18 15.42
CA SER A 504 -34.26 7.85 15.40
C SER A 504 -34.84 7.61 14.00
N GLU A 505 -34.14 8.02 12.94
CA GLU A 505 -34.60 7.92 11.54
C GLU A 505 -33.89 6.79 10.76
N ASP A 506 -32.89 6.15 11.37
CA ASP A 506 -32.02 5.20 10.70
C ASP A 506 -32.79 4.00 10.11
N ASP A 507 -33.64 3.37 10.93
CA ASP A 507 -34.47 2.25 10.50
C ASP A 507 -35.47 2.65 9.41
N GLU A 508 -36.03 3.87 9.49
CA GLU A 508 -36.96 4.40 8.49
C GLU A 508 -36.27 4.62 7.15
N ARG A 509 -35.09 5.25 7.16
CA ARG A 509 -34.27 5.49 5.94
C ARG A 509 -33.84 4.19 5.29
N VAL A 510 -33.47 3.18 6.07
CA VAL A 510 -33.15 1.83 5.57
C VAL A 510 -34.38 1.17 4.96
N ALA A 511 -35.52 1.21 5.65
CA ALA A 511 -36.77 0.65 5.16
C ALA A 511 -37.24 1.33 3.87
N GLU A 512 -37.07 2.64 3.74
CA GLU A 512 -37.36 3.39 2.53
C GLU A 512 -36.49 2.92 1.36
N LEU A 513 -35.17 2.82 1.56
CA LEU A 513 -34.24 2.35 0.53
C LEU A 513 -34.57 0.91 0.09
N LEU A 514 -34.77 -0.01 1.04
CA LEU A 514 -35.17 -1.38 0.75
C LEU A 514 -36.54 -1.45 0.05
N GLY A 515 -37.48 -0.58 0.42
CA GLY A 515 -38.79 -0.45 -0.20
C GLY A 515 -38.70 -0.01 -1.66
N GLN A 516 -37.83 0.97 -1.96
CA GLN A 516 -37.52 1.41 -3.32
C GLN A 516 -36.86 0.29 -4.13
N ILE A 517 -35.85 -0.38 -3.57
CA ILE A 517 -35.21 -1.55 -4.20
C ILE A 517 -36.26 -2.62 -4.50
N ALA A 518 -37.14 -2.94 -3.54
CA ALA A 518 -38.21 -3.93 -3.63
C ALA A 518 -39.32 -3.56 -4.64
N SER A 519 -39.49 -2.27 -4.95
CA SER A 519 -40.52 -1.77 -5.86
C SER A 519 -40.29 -2.16 -7.32
N PHE A 520 -39.02 -2.31 -7.72
CA PHE A 520 -38.68 -2.71 -9.08
C PHE A 520 -39.06 -4.17 -9.33
N PHE A 521 -39.46 -4.49 -10.55
CA PHE A 521 -39.71 -5.87 -10.97
C PHE A 521 -40.76 -6.64 -10.15
N ARG A 522 -41.67 -5.96 -9.44
CA ARG A 522 -42.85 -6.61 -8.85
C ARG A 522 -43.71 -7.19 -9.98
N GLU A 523 -44.07 -8.46 -9.85
CA GLU A 523 -45.03 -9.13 -10.75
C GLU A 523 -46.47 -8.74 -10.40
#